data_AF-A0A8T5KBM1-F1
#
_entry.id   AF-A0A8T5KBM1-F1
#
_cell.length_a   1.000
_cell.length_b   1.000
_cell.length_c   1.000
_cell.angle_alpha   90.00
_cell.angle_beta   90.00
_cell.angle_gamma   90.00
#
_symmetry.space_group_name_H-M   'P 1'
#
loop_
_entity.id
_entity.type
_entity.pdbx_description
1 polymer ?
#
loop_
_entity_poly.entity_id
_entity_poly.type
_entity_poly.pdbx_seq_one_letter_code
_entity_poly.pdbx_strand_id
1 'polypeptide(L)'
;MSKQLPPQPNLRHLKTQAKSLLKSLQNGDPEAVERIKLFLPRLSKSSEAEILEADVSLREVQHVIAREYGLKNWEMLQALVPPEPKGGASGAYSPRLLELASRRFDEYTEDEFVELWVELSRQTHAGGLLSFMDLVVATPHITEGLRLAMDRTEPDLVWDILDTRQRIMLYPREETRRRMTIEAVVSIHQGDSPRILEHKLTCFYIDGTEPPKDKDPLPTSLNDLQIRLQEAPYCQMTFEQIADLFTGMALLRDRQGMDALAPLIEHADHPYLKRGLELMLSEQSRQEVIGILEGRMDVELREVKIRYKMVLLGMEALQTRKKPEEMTSFLREQTADLRSPE
;
A
#
# COMPACT_ATOMS: atom_id res chain seq x y z
N MET A 1 39.90 -0.22 -11.87
CA MET A 1 38.96 -1.27 -12.33
C MET A 1 37.76 -0.57 -12.94
N SER A 2 37.36 -0.88 -14.17
CA SER A 2 36.13 -0.33 -14.77
C SER A 2 34.91 -0.99 -14.13
N LYS A 3 33.95 -0.19 -13.66
CA LYS A 3 32.66 -0.69 -13.17
C LYS A 3 31.88 -1.30 -14.34
N GLN A 4 31.22 -2.42 -14.10
CA GLN A 4 30.25 -2.96 -15.06
C GLN A 4 28.98 -2.12 -15.03
N LEU A 5 28.39 -1.88 -16.20
CA LEU A 5 27.08 -1.25 -16.28
C LEU A 5 26.03 -2.18 -15.68
N PRO A 6 25.05 -1.66 -14.91
CA PRO A 6 23.93 -2.47 -14.46
C PRO A 6 23.15 -3.02 -15.67
N PRO A 7 22.49 -4.18 -15.53
CA PRO A 7 21.78 -4.86 -16.63
C PRO A 7 20.69 -4.01 -17.30
N GLN A 8 20.18 -2.98 -16.61
CA GLN A 8 19.33 -1.94 -17.19
C GLN A 8 19.89 -0.54 -16.85
N PRO A 9 20.80 0.01 -17.68
CA PRO A 9 21.38 1.32 -17.42
C PRO A 9 20.31 2.41 -17.56
N ASN A 10 20.38 3.43 -16.70
CA ASN A 10 19.35 4.46 -16.58
C ASN A 10 19.96 5.88 -16.57
N LEU A 11 19.54 6.73 -17.51
CA LEU A 11 20.16 8.05 -17.68
C LEU A 11 19.91 9.01 -16.50
N ARG A 12 18.74 8.93 -15.84
CA ARG A 12 18.45 9.73 -14.63
C ARG A 12 19.35 9.31 -13.48
N HIS A 13 19.53 8.00 -13.26
CA HIS A 13 20.41 7.50 -12.21
C HIS A 13 21.86 7.96 -12.43
N LEU A 14 22.37 7.85 -13.66
CA LEU A 14 23.71 8.32 -14.01
C LEU A 14 23.86 9.85 -13.82
N LYS A 15 22.82 10.64 -14.15
CA LYS A 15 22.81 12.09 -13.89
C LYS A 15 22.78 12.41 -12.39
N THR A 16 22.02 11.65 -11.59
CA THR A 16 21.99 11.78 -10.14
C THR A 16 23.34 11.41 -9.53
N GLN A 17 23.98 10.34 -10.02
CA GLN A 17 25.32 9.93 -9.60
C GLN A 17 26.35 11.04 -9.85
N ALA A 18 26.30 11.70 -11.01
CA ALA A 18 27.17 12.84 -11.31
C ALA A 18 26.92 14.04 -10.37
N LYS A 19 25.65 14.35 -10.05
CA LYS A 19 25.33 15.42 -9.09
C LYS A 19 25.80 15.08 -7.67
N SER A 20 25.63 13.82 -7.26
CA SER A 20 26.06 13.34 -5.95
C SER A 20 27.58 13.41 -5.82
N LEU A 21 28.33 12.95 -6.83
CA LEU A 21 29.79 13.02 -6.83
C LEU A 21 30.30 14.47 -6.77
N LEU A 22 29.65 15.39 -7.51
CA LEU A 22 29.98 16.81 -7.44
C LEU A 22 29.77 17.39 -6.04
N LYS A 23 28.66 17.02 -5.38
CA LYS A 23 28.35 17.44 -4.02
C LYS A 23 29.32 16.85 -2.98
N SER A 24 29.68 15.58 -3.13
CA SER A 24 30.69 14.93 -2.28
C SER A 24 32.06 15.62 -2.40
N LEU A 25 32.46 16.00 -3.62
CA LEU A 25 33.69 16.77 -3.85
C LEU A 25 33.66 18.13 -3.13
N GLN A 26 32.55 18.86 -3.24
CA GLN A 26 32.36 20.15 -2.56
C GLN A 26 32.39 20.03 -1.03
N ASN A 27 31.99 18.87 -0.50
CA ASN A 27 32.01 18.57 0.94
C ASN A 27 33.37 18.05 1.44
N GLY A 28 34.38 17.92 0.57
CA GLY A 28 35.70 17.43 0.96
C GLY A 28 35.81 15.91 1.15
N ASP A 29 34.91 15.13 0.56
CA ASP A 29 34.92 13.67 0.65
C ASP A 29 36.18 13.08 -0.01
N PRO A 30 37.06 12.38 0.74
CA PRO A 30 38.30 11.82 0.20
C PRO A 30 38.08 10.85 -0.97
N GLU A 31 36.99 10.08 -0.96
CA GLU A 31 36.68 9.14 -2.05
C GLU A 31 36.32 9.88 -3.34
N ALA A 32 35.61 11.02 -3.22
CA ALA A 32 35.29 11.86 -4.35
C ALA A 32 36.55 12.51 -4.95
N VAL A 33 37.47 13.00 -4.10
CA VAL A 33 38.75 13.58 -4.54
C VAL A 33 39.59 12.55 -5.31
N GLU A 34 39.69 11.33 -4.81
CA GLU A 34 40.41 10.24 -5.47
C GLU A 34 39.81 9.90 -6.85
N ARG A 35 38.48 9.80 -6.93
CA ARG A 35 37.77 9.52 -8.18
C ARG A 35 37.97 10.62 -9.22
N ILE A 36 37.90 11.88 -8.81
CA ILE A 36 38.16 13.03 -9.70
C ILE A 36 39.62 13.01 -10.18
N LYS A 37 40.58 12.80 -9.27
CA LYS A 37 42.01 12.71 -9.62
C LYS A 37 42.30 11.59 -10.61
N LEU A 38 41.66 10.44 -10.45
CA LEU A 38 41.89 9.26 -11.27
C LEU A 38 41.37 9.41 -12.70
N PHE A 39 40.23 10.07 -12.88
CA PHE A 39 39.50 10.07 -14.15
C PHE A 39 39.37 11.44 -14.83
N LEU A 40 39.80 12.53 -14.19
CA LEU A 40 39.81 13.87 -14.79
C LEU A 40 41.23 14.29 -15.20
N PRO A 41 41.57 14.33 -16.50
CA PRO A 41 42.94 14.53 -16.96
C PRO A 41 43.63 15.80 -16.44
N ARG A 42 42.91 16.92 -16.34
CA ARG A 42 43.48 18.21 -15.90
C ARG A 42 43.92 18.21 -14.43
N LEU A 43 43.30 17.37 -13.59
CA LEU A 43 43.54 17.32 -12.15
C LEU A 43 44.36 16.08 -11.72
N SER A 44 44.79 15.26 -12.68
CA SER A 44 45.50 13.99 -12.42
C SER A 44 46.81 14.15 -11.64
N LYS A 45 47.48 15.30 -11.77
CA LYS A 45 48.75 15.61 -11.09
C LYS A 45 48.59 16.59 -9.93
N SER A 46 47.36 17.00 -9.62
CA SER A 46 47.08 17.98 -8.58
C SER A 46 47.13 17.37 -7.17
N SER A 47 47.44 18.20 -6.18
CA SER A 47 47.30 17.84 -4.77
C SER A 47 45.82 17.79 -4.37
N GLU A 48 45.49 17.12 -3.25
CA GLU A 48 44.09 17.07 -2.77
C GLU A 48 43.53 18.46 -2.48
N ALA A 49 44.34 19.35 -1.90
CA ALA A 49 43.97 20.74 -1.67
C ALA A 49 43.66 21.49 -2.97
N GLU A 50 44.48 21.31 -4.01
CA GLU A 50 44.25 21.91 -5.33
C GLU A 50 43.00 21.37 -6.03
N ILE A 51 42.63 20.10 -5.78
CA ILE A 51 41.41 19.49 -6.33
C ILE A 51 40.16 20.05 -5.65
N LEU A 52 40.21 20.29 -4.33
CA LEU A 52 39.11 20.88 -3.58
C LEU A 52 38.89 22.36 -3.91
N GLU A 53 39.96 23.10 -4.24
CA GLU A 53 39.88 24.49 -4.71
C GLU A 53 39.55 24.61 -6.20
N ALA A 54 39.63 23.52 -6.96
CA ALA A 54 39.31 23.54 -8.38
C ALA A 54 37.80 23.69 -8.63
N ASP A 55 37.42 24.62 -9.50
CA ASP A 55 36.04 24.72 -10.00
C ASP A 55 35.77 23.56 -10.97
N VAL A 56 35.24 22.44 -10.44
CA VAL A 56 34.89 21.25 -11.24
C VAL A 56 33.44 21.35 -11.68
N SER A 57 33.23 21.38 -12.99
CA SER A 57 31.90 21.48 -13.58
C SER A 57 31.17 20.13 -13.58
N LEU A 58 29.83 20.17 -13.60
CA LEU A 58 29.00 18.95 -13.74
C LEU A 58 29.36 18.14 -14.99
N ARG A 59 29.77 18.80 -16.08
CA ARG A 59 30.19 18.14 -17.34
C ARG A 59 31.48 17.33 -17.16
N GLU A 60 32.41 17.84 -16.37
CA GLU A 60 33.65 17.12 -16.02
C GLU A 60 33.35 15.92 -15.11
N VAL A 61 32.42 16.07 -14.17
CA VAL A 61 31.98 14.94 -13.34
C VAL A 61 31.27 13.87 -14.18
N GLN A 62 30.45 14.26 -15.15
CA GLN A 62 29.87 13.32 -16.13
C GLN A 62 30.94 12.59 -16.96
N HIS A 63 32.05 13.26 -17.30
CA HIS A 63 33.19 12.61 -17.94
C HIS A 63 33.83 11.56 -17.03
N VAL A 64 34.02 11.87 -15.75
CA VAL A 64 34.53 10.94 -14.73
C VAL A 64 33.65 9.70 -14.62
N ILE A 65 32.32 9.88 -14.54
CA ILE A 65 31.36 8.76 -14.52
C ILE A 65 31.47 7.90 -15.79
N ALA A 66 31.55 8.51 -16.97
CA ALA A 66 31.71 7.74 -18.22
C ALA A 66 33.01 6.90 -18.22
N ARG A 67 34.11 7.48 -17.74
CA ARG A 67 35.41 6.79 -17.64
C ARG A 67 35.40 5.64 -16.63
N GLU A 68 34.65 5.77 -15.53
CA GLU A 68 34.47 4.68 -14.56
C GLU A 68 33.81 3.45 -15.17
N TYR A 69 32.86 3.64 -16.10
CA TYR A 69 32.24 2.56 -16.86
C TYR A 69 33.03 2.14 -18.10
N GLY A 70 34.28 2.60 -18.26
CA GLY A 70 35.16 2.25 -19.38
C GLY A 70 34.86 2.98 -20.69
N LEU A 71 34.02 4.02 -20.67
CA LEU A 71 33.59 4.76 -21.86
C LEU A 71 34.36 6.06 -22.01
N LYS A 72 34.54 6.52 -23.25
CA LYS A 72 35.42 7.67 -23.56
C LYS A 72 34.78 9.02 -23.21
N ASN A 73 33.45 9.11 -23.26
CA ASN A 73 32.71 10.33 -23.00
C ASN A 73 31.26 10.01 -22.58
N TRP A 74 30.57 11.03 -22.07
CA TRP A 74 29.19 10.93 -21.62
C TRP A 74 28.21 10.57 -22.75
N GLU A 75 28.45 11.04 -23.97
CA GLU A 75 27.60 10.74 -25.14
C GLU A 75 27.59 9.24 -25.48
N MET A 76 28.75 8.57 -25.39
CA MET A 76 28.85 7.11 -25.56
C MET A 76 28.12 6.35 -24.46
N LEU A 77 28.15 6.86 -23.23
CA LEU A 77 27.36 6.32 -22.13
C LEU A 77 25.86 6.50 -22.39
N GLN A 78 25.44 7.66 -22.87
CA GLN A 78 24.04 7.91 -23.25
C GLN A 78 23.55 7.00 -24.38
N ALA A 79 24.38 6.72 -25.38
CA ALA A 79 24.02 5.87 -26.51
C ALA A 79 23.80 4.39 -26.12
N LEU A 80 24.38 3.95 -25.00
CA LEU A 80 24.17 2.61 -24.43
C LEU A 80 22.96 2.54 -23.50
N VAL A 81 22.40 3.68 -23.10
CA VAL A 81 21.14 3.75 -22.36
C VAL A 81 19.99 3.76 -23.36
N PRO A 82 18.99 2.88 -23.24
CA PRO A 82 17.77 2.99 -24.02
C PRO A 82 17.20 4.41 -23.88
N PRO A 83 16.70 5.04 -24.96
CA PRO A 83 16.10 6.36 -24.86
C PRO A 83 15.02 6.32 -23.78
N GLU A 84 15.00 7.32 -22.89
CA GLU A 84 13.87 7.45 -21.97
C GLU A 84 12.60 7.44 -22.83
N PRO A 85 11.58 6.63 -22.51
CA PRO A 85 10.30 6.80 -23.17
C PRO A 85 9.97 8.27 -23.05
N LYS A 86 9.64 8.91 -24.18
CA LYS A 86 9.24 10.32 -24.22
C LYS A 86 7.99 10.44 -23.34
N GLY A 87 8.20 10.63 -22.04
CA GLY A 87 7.17 10.80 -21.04
C GLY A 87 6.52 12.14 -21.31
N GLY A 88 5.25 12.11 -21.69
CA GLY A 88 4.52 13.31 -22.07
C GLY A 88 3.60 13.12 -23.29
N ALA A 89 2.95 11.99 -23.43
CA ALA A 89 1.56 12.03 -23.83
C ALA A 89 0.79 11.36 -22.70
N SER A 90 0.09 12.16 -21.91
CA SER A 90 -1.07 11.68 -21.15
C SER A 90 -2.03 11.13 -22.20
N GLY A 91 -1.89 9.86 -22.53
CA GLY A 91 -3.01 9.12 -23.09
C GLY A 91 -4.07 9.17 -22.00
N ALA A 92 -5.23 9.75 -22.30
CA ALA A 92 -6.34 9.79 -21.37
C ALA A 92 -6.54 8.37 -20.80
N TYR A 93 -6.58 8.26 -19.47
CA TYR A 93 -6.86 6.98 -18.83
C TYR A 93 -8.16 6.41 -19.39
N SER A 94 -8.21 5.10 -19.58
CA SER A 94 -9.46 4.46 -19.99
C SER A 94 -10.54 4.76 -18.93
N PRO A 95 -11.81 4.97 -19.32
CA PRO A 95 -12.89 5.15 -18.36
C PRO A 95 -12.97 4.00 -17.34
N ARG A 96 -12.65 2.77 -17.80
CA ARG A 96 -12.60 1.59 -16.97
C ARG A 96 -11.49 1.64 -15.93
N LEU A 97 -10.28 2.09 -16.31
CA LEU A 97 -9.20 2.30 -15.35
C LEU A 97 -9.57 3.32 -14.28
N LEU A 98 -10.19 4.44 -14.66
CA LEU A 98 -10.59 5.48 -13.71
C LEU A 98 -11.67 4.98 -12.74
N GLU A 99 -12.66 4.25 -13.26
CA GLU A 99 -13.69 3.61 -12.45
C GLU A 99 -13.06 2.63 -11.46
N LEU A 100 -12.26 1.68 -11.93
CA LEU A 100 -11.59 0.71 -11.06
C LEU A 100 -10.69 1.42 -10.04
N ALA A 101 -9.82 2.34 -10.46
CA ALA A 101 -8.91 3.07 -9.57
C ALA A 101 -9.64 3.85 -8.46
N SER A 102 -10.89 4.25 -8.68
CA SER A 102 -11.71 4.96 -7.68
C SER A 102 -12.27 4.07 -6.57
N ARG A 103 -12.25 2.73 -6.72
CA ARG A 103 -12.79 1.78 -5.76
C ARG A 103 -11.87 1.54 -4.57
N ARG A 104 -12.48 1.34 -3.40
CA ARG A 104 -11.81 0.90 -2.17
C ARG A 104 -11.36 -0.55 -2.29
N PHE A 105 -10.37 -0.92 -1.51
CA PHE A 105 -9.78 -2.26 -1.52
C PHE A 105 -10.80 -3.39 -1.25
N ASP A 106 -11.79 -3.14 -0.40
CA ASP A 106 -12.83 -4.10 -0.02
C ASP A 106 -14.00 -4.19 -1.01
N GLU A 107 -14.08 -3.29 -1.98
CA GLU A 107 -15.15 -3.25 -3.00
C GLU A 107 -14.81 -4.10 -4.24
N TYR A 108 -13.61 -4.66 -4.32
CA TYR A 108 -13.20 -5.47 -5.46
C TYR A 108 -13.57 -6.93 -5.29
N THR A 109 -14.26 -7.47 -6.29
CA THR A 109 -14.15 -8.90 -6.59
C THR A 109 -12.73 -9.25 -7.06
N GLU A 110 -12.35 -10.52 -6.98
CA GLU A 110 -11.03 -10.97 -7.47
C GLU A 110 -10.85 -10.62 -8.96
N ASP A 111 -11.88 -10.81 -9.78
CA ASP A 111 -11.84 -10.57 -11.22
C ASP A 111 -11.67 -9.09 -11.55
N GLU A 112 -12.39 -8.20 -10.87
CA GLU A 112 -12.22 -6.75 -11.03
C GLU A 112 -10.85 -6.28 -10.56
N PHE A 113 -10.29 -6.92 -9.52
CA PHE A 113 -8.95 -6.61 -9.06
C PHE A 113 -7.88 -7.04 -10.08
N VAL A 114 -8.05 -8.20 -10.71
CA VAL A 114 -7.20 -8.63 -11.83
C VAL A 114 -7.33 -7.66 -13.01
N GLU A 115 -8.54 -7.23 -13.35
CA GLU A 115 -8.79 -6.28 -14.43
C GLU A 115 -8.10 -4.93 -14.19
N LEU A 116 -8.07 -4.44 -12.94
CA LEU A 116 -7.32 -3.24 -12.58
C LEU A 116 -5.83 -3.37 -12.99
N TRP A 117 -5.19 -4.50 -12.70
CA TRP A 117 -3.79 -4.73 -13.07
C TRP A 117 -3.60 -4.86 -14.60
N VAL A 118 -4.58 -5.41 -15.32
CA VAL A 118 -4.58 -5.45 -16.79
C VAL A 118 -4.65 -4.02 -17.35
N GLU A 119 -5.54 -3.17 -16.83
CA GLU A 119 -5.64 -1.76 -17.24
C GLU A 119 -4.36 -0.97 -16.93
N LEU A 120 -3.79 -1.15 -15.74
CA LEU A 120 -2.52 -0.53 -15.36
C LEU A 120 -1.36 -1.02 -16.25
N SER A 121 -1.31 -2.31 -16.59
CA SER A 121 -0.32 -2.82 -17.56
C SER A 121 -0.49 -2.14 -18.92
N ARG A 122 -1.71 -2.06 -19.44
CA ARG A 122 -1.98 -1.40 -20.73
C ARG A 122 -1.53 0.06 -20.72
N GLN A 123 -1.82 0.79 -19.64
CA GLN A 123 -1.37 2.17 -19.47
C GLN A 123 0.16 2.26 -19.42
N THR A 124 0.83 1.34 -18.72
CA THR A 124 2.30 1.26 -18.66
C THR A 124 2.93 0.98 -20.02
N HIS A 125 2.31 0.14 -20.85
CA HIS A 125 2.80 -0.12 -22.22
C HIS A 125 2.59 1.06 -23.16
N ALA A 126 1.51 1.82 -22.98
CA ALA A 126 1.22 3.01 -23.79
C ALA A 126 2.08 4.23 -23.40
N GLY A 127 2.24 4.50 -22.11
CA GLY A 127 2.85 5.74 -21.60
C GLY A 127 4.07 5.58 -20.68
N GLY A 128 4.44 4.35 -20.32
CA GLY A 128 5.46 4.06 -19.31
C GLY A 128 4.98 4.33 -17.88
N LEU A 129 5.77 3.97 -16.86
CA LEU A 129 5.37 4.13 -15.45
C LEU A 129 5.05 5.59 -15.05
N LEU A 130 5.72 6.57 -15.67
CA LEU A 130 5.46 7.99 -15.39
C LEU A 130 4.08 8.45 -15.87
N SER A 131 3.36 7.65 -16.65
CA SER A 131 1.97 7.95 -17.02
C SER A 131 1.00 7.85 -15.86
N PHE A 132 1.44 7.47 -14.66
CA PHE A 132 0.60 7.41 -13.44
C PHE A 132 0.74 8.64 -12.53
N MET A 133 1.52 9.66 -12.92
CA MET A 133 1.74 10.84 -12.07
C MET A 133 0.44 11.52 -11.63
N ASP A 134 -0.56 11.53 -12.52
CA ASP A 134 -1.86 12.16 -12.29
C ASP A 134 -2.98 11.15 -11.98
N LEU A 135 -2.65 9.86 -11.83
CA LEU A 135 -3.65 8.84 -11.53
C LEU A 135 -3.96 8.86 -10.03
N VAL A 136 -5.23 9.10 -9.70
CA VAL A 136 -5.72 8.96 -8.34
C VAL A 136 -6.23 7.52 -8.16
N VAL A 137 -5.55 6.75 -7.31
CA VAL A 137 -6.00 5.42 -6.88
C VAL A 137 -6.48 5.51 -5.43
N ALA A 138 -7.73 5.13 -5.18
CA ALA A 138 -8.37 5.19 -3.86
C ALA A 138 -7.74 4.23 -2.86
N THR A 139 -7.10 3.16 -3.34
CA THR A 139 -6.35 2.21 -2.50
C THR A 139 -4.95 2.75 -2.16
N PRO A 140 -4.67 3.18 -0.92
CA PRO A 140 -3.40 3.85 -0.60
C PRO A 140 -2.17 2.97 -0.82
N HIS A 141 -2.32 1.67 -0.61
CA HIS A 141 -1.25 0.70 -0.78
C HIS A 141 -0.81 0.55 -2.25
N ILE A 142 -1.75 0.64 -3.20
CA ILE A 142 -1.44 0.67 -4.64
C ILE A 142 -0.80 2.01 -4.99
N THR A 143 -1.34 3.12 -4.48
CA THR A 143 -0.75 4.46 -4.70
C THR A 143 0.70 4.54 -4.23
N GLU A 144 1.01 3.97 -3.07
CA GLU A 144 2.38 3.87 -2.56
C GLU A 144 3.28 3.07 -3.51
N GLY A 145 2.84 1.88 -3.93
CA GLY A 145 3.59 1.04 -4.87
C GLY A 145 3.87 1.74 -6.21
N LEU A 146 2.87 2.42 -6.79
CA LEU A 146 3.03 3.17 -8.03
C LEU A 146 4.02 4.32 -7.87
N ARG A 147 3.99 5.04 -6.74
CA ARG A 147 4.95 6.12 -6.45
C ARG A 147 6.38 5.59 -6.34
N LEU A 148 6.59 4.53 -5.57
CA LEU A 148 7.91 3.89 -5.44
C LEU A 148 8.44 3.42 -6.80
N ALA A 149 7.60 2.81 -7.63
CA ALA A 149 7.96 2.39 -8.98
C ALA A 149 8.28 3.58 -9.91
N MET A 150 7.51 4.68 -9.84
CA MET A 150 7.78 5.92 -10.60
C MET A 150 9.10 6.59 -10.19
N ASP A 151 9.47 6.47 -8.92
CA ASP A 151 10.75 6.94 -8.39
C ASP A 151 11.94 6.06 -8.82
N ARG A 152 11.67 5.00 -9.60
CA ARG A 152 12.67 4.05 -10.12
C ARG A 152 13.34 3.26 -9.00
N THR A 153 12.58 2.95 -7.95
CA THR A 153 13.00 2.03 -6.89
C THR A 153 13.14 0.62 -7.46
N GLU A 154 14.14 -0.15 -7.00
CA GLU A 154 14.36 -1.53 -7.46
C GLU A 154 13.13 -2.41 -7.12
N PRO A 155 12.70 -3.33 -8.01
CA PRO A 155 11.49 -4.13 -7.80
C PRO A 155 11.46 -4.91 -6.48
N ASP A 156 12.58 -5.53 -6.12
CA ASP A 156 12.70 -6.30 -4.87
C ASP A 156 12.53 -5.41 -3.63
N LEU A 157 13.00 -4.16 -3.69
CA LEU A 157 12.83 -3.21 -2.59
C LEU A 157 11.38 -2.69 -2.52
N VAL A 158 10.73 -2.44 -3.66
CA VAL A 158 9.29 -2.13 -3.68
C VAL A 158 8.50 -3.28 -3.07
N TRP A 159 8.82 -4.51 -3.47
CA TRP A 159 8.19 -5.71 -2.92
C TRP A 159 8.36 -5.80 -1.41
N ASP A 160 9.60 -5.72 -0.91
CA ASP A 160 9.90 -5.83 0.53
C ASP A 160 9.18 -4.77 1.37
N ILE A 161 9.15 -3.51 0.89
CA ILE A 161 8.43 -2.41 1.54
C ILE A 161 6.93 -2.70 1.62
N LEU A 162 6.33 -3.16 0.53
CA LEU A 162 4.89 -3.41 0.47
C LEU A 162 4.51 -4.67 1.24
N ASP A 163 5.25 -5.77 1.08
CA ASP A 163 5.03 -7.04 1.78
C ASP A 163 5.15 -6.85 3.30
N THR A 164 6.18 -6.14 3.76
CA THR A 164 6.35 -5.80 5.18
C THR A 164 5.13 -5.05 5.71
N ARG A 165 4.62 -4.06 4.98
CA ARG A 165 3.42 -3.32 5.41
C ARG A 165 2.17 -4.17 5.43
N GLN A 166 2.00 -5.05 4.43
CA GLN A 166 0.90 -6.00 4.41
C GLN A 166 0.94 -6.90 5.64
N ARG A 167 2.10 -7.51 5.90
CA ARG A 167 2.30 -8.51 6.95
C ARG A 167 2.22 -7.94 8.35
N ILE A 168 2.76 -6.75 8.57
CA ILE A 168 2.86 -6.13 9.89
C ILE A 168 1.63 -5.29 10.22
N MET A 169 1.06 -4.58 9.24
CA MET A 169 0.01 -3.59 9.52
C MET A 169 -1.34 -3.93 8.90
N LEU A 170 -1.39 -4.37 7.63
CA LEU A 170 -2.66 -4.45 6.92
C LEU A 170 -3.42 -5.75 7.22
N TYR A 171 -2.77 -6.92 7.12
CA TYR A 171 -3.42 -8.19 7.44
C TYR A 171 -3.88 -8.28 8.89
N PRO A 172 -3.04 -7.97 9.91
CA PRO A 172 -3.48 -8.04 11.29
C PRO A 172 -4.63 -7.07 11.55
N ARG A 173 -4.64 -5.90 10.89
CA ARG A 173 -5.74 -4.94 11.02
C ARG A 173 -7.07 -5.49 10.50
N GLU A 174 -7.07 -6.17 9.36
CA GLU A 174 -8.26 -6.79 8.77
C GLU A 174 -8.79 -7.94 9.64
N GLU A 175 -7.89 -8.73 10.24
CA GLU A 175 -8.25 -9.80 11.16
C GLU A 175 -8.82 -9.25 12.48
N THR A 176 -8.10 -8.33 13.14
CA THR A 176 -8.52 -7.71 14.40
C THR A 176 -9.89 -7.06 14.26
N ARG A 177 -10.14 -6.35 13.17
CA ARG A 177 -11.45 -5.74 12.86
C ARG A 177 -12.59 -6.77 12.89
N ARG A 178 -12.40 -7.91 12.22
CA ARG A 178 -13.41 -8.99 12.15
C ARG A 178 -13.59 -9.68 13.50
N ARG A 179 -12.50 -9.90 14.25
CA ARG A 179 -12.56 -10.43 15.62
C ARG A 179 -13.30 -9.50 16.59
N MET A 180 -13.07 -8.19 16.49
CA MET A 180 -13.82 -7.19 17.27
C MET A 180 -15.31 -7.24 16.95
N THR A 181 -15.70 -7.40 15.67
CA THR A 181 -17.11 -7.57 15.31
C THR A 181 -17.69 -8.86 15.88
N ILE A 182 -16.98 -9.98 15.86
CA ILE A 182 -17.45 -11.23 16.49
C ILE A 182 -17.71 -10.99 17.97
N GLU A 183 -16.71 -10.47 18.71
CA GLU A 183 -16.84 -10.23 20.15
C GLU A 183 -18.00 -9.27 20.45
N ALA A 184 -18.15 -8.21 19.67
CA ALA A 184 -19.22 -7.25 19.84
C ALA A 184 -20.61 -7.83 19.58
N VAL A 185 -20.79 -8.51 18.44
CA VAL A 185 -22.06 -9.15 18.08
C VAL A 185 -22.47 -10.14 19.15
N VAL A 186 -21.54 -10.98 19.59
CA VAL A 186 -21.76 -12.03 20.60
C VAL A 186 -22.11 -11.44 21.96
N SER A 187 -21.41 -10.38 22.37
CA SER A 187 -21.64 -9.70 23.65
C SER A 187 -22.98 -8.96 23.66
N ILE A 188 -23.32 -8.25 22.57
CA ILE A 188 -24.60 -7.53 22.47
C ILE A 188 -25.76 -8.53 22.46
N HIS A 189 -25.63 -9.60 21.70
CA HIS A 189 -26.62 -10.66 21.60
C HIS A 189 -26.89 -11.36 22.94
N GLN A 190 -25.89 -11.46 23.83
CA GLN A 190 -26.03 -12.05 25.18
C GLN A 190 -26.54 -11.08 26.25
N GLY A 191 -26.70 -9.80 25.93
CA GLY A 191 -27.10 -8.82 26.94
C GLY A 191 -25.95 -8.30 27.80
N ASP A 192 -24.69 -8.46 27.39
CA ASP A 192 -23.54 -7.89 28.15
C ASP A 192 -23.71 -6.38 28.27
N SER A 193 -23.38 -5.83 29.45
CA SER A 193 -23.51 -4.38 29.66
C SER A 193 -22.53 -3.61 28.75
N PRO A 194 -22.87 -2.38 28.32
CA PRO A 194 -22.02 -1.56 27.46
C PRO A 194 -20.59 -1.38 27.99
N ARG A 195 -20.44 -1.27 29.33
CA ARG A 195 -19.14 -1.15 29.99
C ARG A 195 -18.30 -2.43 29.86
N ILE A 196 -18.91 -3.60 30.01
CA ILE A 196 -18.20 -4.88 29.82
C ILE A 196 -17.82 -5.08 28.36
N LEU A 197 -18.71 -4.72 27.43
CA LEU A 197 -18.41 -4.73 26.00
C LEU A 197 -17.22 -3.83 25.66
N GLU A 198 -17.21 -2.59 26.15
CA GLU A 198 -16.09 -1.67 25.93
C GLU A 198 -14.76 -2.24 26.46
N HIS A 199 -14.75 -2.81 27.67
CA HIS A 199 -13.57 -3.49 28.20
C HIS A 199 -13.10 -4.65 27.32
N LYS A 200 -14.03 -5.47 26.78
CA LYS A 200 -13.69 -6.56 25.86
C LYS A 200 -13.09 -6.05 24.55
N LEU A 201 -13.65 -4.98 23.97
CA LEU A 201 -13.19 -4.43 22.69
C LEU A 201 -11.86 -3.68 22.82
N THR A 202 -11.62 -3.00 23.94
CA THR A 202 -10.35 -2.31 24.19
C THR A 202 -9.15 -3.27 24.31
N CYS A 203 -9.36 -4.53 24.73
CA CYS A 203 -8.33 -5.56 24.74
C CYS A 203 -7.68 -5.83 23.37
N PHE A 204 -8.32 -5.45 22.27
CA PHE A 204 -7.81 -5.69 20.92
C PHE A 204 -6.77 -4.66 20.45
N TYR A 205 -6.72 -3.47 21.06
CA TYR A 205 -5.91 -2.37 20.53
C TYR A 205 -5.23 -1.49 21.58
N ILE A 206 -5.53 -1.65 22.87
CA ILE A 206 -4.77 -1.03 23.94
C ILE A 206 -3.62 -1.97 24.31
N ASP A 207 -2.38 -1.48 24.20
CA ASP A 207 -1.14 -2.25 24.41
C ASP A 207 -0.80 -2.49 25.90
N GLY A 208 -1.64 -2.03 26.82
CA GLY A 208 -1.48 -2.20 28.26
C GLY A 208 -0.46 -1.25 28.89
N THR A 209 0.09 -0.28 28.14
CA THR A 209 0.98 0.75 28.71
C THR A 209 0.23 1.74 29.60
N GLU A 210 -1.03 2.01 29.29
CA GLU A 210 -1.96 2.77 30.12
C GLU A 210 -3.22 1.93 30.39
N PRO A 211 -3.83 2.05 31.59
CA PRO A 211 -5.12 1.43 31.83
C PRO A 211 -6.16 2.02 30.85
N PRO A 212 -7.16 1.23 30.43
CA PRO A 212 -8.28 1.75 29.65
C PRO A 212 -8.88 2.95 30.37
N LYS A 213 -9.10 4.05 29.64
CA LYS A 213 -9.75 5.23 30.20
C LYS A 213 -11.18 4.84 30.57
N ASP A 214 -11.55 5.05 31.83
CA ASP A 214 -12.93 4.91 32.27
C ASP A 214 -13.72 6.10 31.69
N LYS A 215 -14.28 5.91 30.49
CA LYS A 215 -15.14 6.90 29.84
C LYS A 215 -16.58 6.50 30.13
N ASP A 216 -17.36 7.43 30.66
CA ASP A 216 -18.81 7.21 30.71
C ASP A 216 -19.34 7.10 29.27
N PRO A 217 -20.06 6.02 28.93
CA PRO A 217 -20.56 5.85 27.58
C PRO A 217 -21.49 7.01 27.23
N LEU A 218 -21.15 7.76 26.18
CA LEU A 218 -21.94 8.90 25.74
C LEU A 218 -23.36 8.44 25.36
N PRO A 219 -24.42 9.15 25.77
CA PRO A 219 -25.78 8.87 25.30
C PRO A 219 -25.78 8.83 23.77
N THR A 220 -26.06 7.66 23.22
CA THR A 220 -26.02 7.43 21.77
C THR A 220 -27.44 7.11 21.30
N SER A 221 -27.95 7.89 20.34
CA SER A 221 -29.21 7.65 19.66
C SER A 221 -29.02 6.80 18.40
N LEU A 222 -30.13 6.27 17.85
CA LEU A 222 -30.09 5.58 16.55
C LEU A 222 -29.51 6.48 15.45
N ASN A 223 -29.89 7.76 15.44
CA ASN A 223 -29.40 8.74 14.46
C ASN A 223 -27.89 8.96 14.58
N ASP A 224 -27.35 9.00 15.80
CA ASP A 224 -25.90 9.14 16.01
C ASP A 224 -25.13 7.93 15.45
N LEU A 225 -25.65 6.71 15.63
CA LEU A 225 -25.05 5.49 15.06
C LEU A 225 -25.13 5.48 13.53
N GLN A 226 -26.26 5.90 12.96
CA GLN A 226 -26.41 6.02 11.51
C GLN A 226 -25.44 7.03 10.92
N ILE A 227 -25.28 8.20 11.56
CA ILE A 227 -24.30 9.22 11.15
C ILE A 227 -22.89 8.62 11.18
N ARG A 228 -22.49 7.93 12.25
CA ARG A 228 -21.16 7.30 12.34
C ARG A 228 -20.89 6.30 11.20
N LEU A 229 -21.88 5.47 10.86
CA LEU A 229 -21.78 4.52 9.75
C LEU A 229 -21.69 5.20 8.38
N GLN A 230 -22.28 6.39 8.23
CA GLN A 230 -22.23 7.18 6.99
C GLN A 230 -20.94 8.01 6.87
N GLU A 231 -20.40 8.53 7.97
CA GLU A 231 -19.21 9.40 7.97
C GLU A 231 -17.92 8.63 7.69
N ALA A 232 -17.81 7.41 8.21
CA ALA A 232 -16.61 6.60 8.06
C ALA A 232 -16.97 5.18 7.62
N PRO A 233 -16.52 4.76 6.43
CA PRO A 233 -16.58 3.36 6.03
C PRO A 233 -16.07 2.41 7.09
N TYR A 234 -16.75 1.27 7.30
CA TYR A 234 -16.35 0.33 8.33
C TYR A 234 -14.91 -0.18 8.14
N CYS A 235 -14.42 -0.35 6.90
CA CYS A 235 -13.02 -0.76 6.66
C CYS A 235 -11.99 0.33 7.05
N GLN A 236 -12.41 1.60 7.11
CA GLN A 236 -11.55 2.75 7.40
C GLN A 236 -11.58 3.15 8.88
N MET A 237 -12.63 2.79 9.63
CA MET A 237 -12.75 3.08 11.06
C MET A 237 -11.50 2.65 11.84
N THR A 238 -11.08 3.44 12.83
CA THR A 238 -10.10 3.02 13.83
C THR A 238 -10.71 1.95 14.75
N PHE A 239 -9.88 1.22 15.50
CA PHE A 239 -10.39 0.26 16.47
C PHE A 239 -11.18 0.94 17.59
N GLU A 240 -10.81 2.16 18.00
CA GLU A 240 -11.59 2.97 18.94
C GLU A 240 -12.97 3.33 18.35
N GLN A 241 -13.04 3.75 17.09
CA GLN A 241 -14.33 4.03 16.43
C GLN A 241 -15.22 2.79 16.32
N ILE A 242 -14.65 1.60 16.09
CA ILE A 242 -15.40 0.33 16.12
C ILE A 242 -15.92 0.03 17.53
N ALA A 243 -15.07 0.21 18.55
CA ALA A 243 -15.48 0.03 19.93
C ALA A 243 -16.63 0.98 20.30
N ASP A 244 -16.49 2.27 19.98
CA ASP A 244 -17.51 3.29 20.22
C ASP A 244 -18.82 3.01 19.48
N LEU A 245 -18.75 2.49 18.25
CA LEU A 245 -19.90 2.09 17.46
C LEU A 245 -20.69 0.98 18.17
N PHE A 246 -20.03 -0.11 18.55
CA PHE A 246 -20.69 -1.25 19.18
C PHE A 246 -21.12 -0.97 20.62
N THR A 247 -20.35 -0.21 21.40
CA THR A 247 -20.76 0.28 22.73
C THR A 247 -22.01 1.15 22.62
N GLY A 248 -22.08 2.00 21.58
CA GLY A 248 -23.28 2.79 21.27
C GLY A 248 -24.49 1.92 20.93
N MET A 249 -24.32 0.82 20.19
CA MET A 249 -25.39 -0.15 19.93
C MET A 249 -25.86 -0.84 21.21
N ALA A 250 -24.94 -1.24 22.11
CA ALA A 250 -25.31 -1.84 23.40
C ALA A 250 -26.13 -0.85 24.27
N LEU A 251 -25.77 0.44 24.28
CA LEU A 251 -26.55 1.47 24.97
C LEU A 251 -27.96 1.63 24.39
N LEU A 252 -28.08 1.61 23.05
CA LEU A 252 -29.35 1.73 22.38
C LEU A 252 -30.24 0.52 22.68
N ARG A 253 -29.68 -0.69 22.65
CA ARG A 253 -30.33 -1.94 23.06
C ARG A 253 -30.86 -1.83 24.50
N ASP A 254 -30.06 -1.35 25.44
CA ASP A 254 -30.46 -1.24 26.85
C ASP A 254 -31.63 -0.26 27.05
N ARG A 255 -31.72 0.78 26.22
CA ARG A 255 -32.75 1.82 26.33
C ARG A 255 -34.04 1.48 25.57
N GLN A 256 -33.93 0.83 24.42
CA GLN A 256 -35.03 0.70 23.44
C GLN A 256 -35.28 -0.74 22.99
N GLY A 257 -34.53 -1.71 23.50
CA GLY A 257 -34.61 -3.11 23.10
C GLY A 257 -33.80 -3.43 21.83
N MET A 258 -33.73 -4.72 21.51
CA MET A 258 -32.90 -5.23 20.41
C MET A 258 -33.38 -4.75 19.04
N ASP A 259 -34.70 -4.67 18.83
CA ASP A 259 -35.31 -4.26 17.55
C ASP A 259 -34.93 -2.83 17.13
N ALA A 260 -34.53 -1.97 18.08
CA ALA A 260 -34.07 -0.62 17.80
C ALA A 260 -32.78 -0.59 16.95
N LEU A 261 -32.03 -1.69 16.87
CA LEU A 261 -30.82 -1.80 16.06
C LEU A 261 -31.10 -2.20 14.60
N ALA A 262 -32.29 -2.71 14.27
CA ALA A 262 -32.64 -3.17 12.92
C ALA A 262 -32.36 -2.14 11.81
N PRO A 263 -32.65 -0.83 11.98
CA PRO A 263 -32.39 0.16 10.94
C PRO A 263 -30.89 0.37 10.62
N LEU A 264 -29.98 -0.11 11.46
CA LEU A 264 -28.53 -0.01 11.22
C LEU A 264 -28.04 -0.98 10.13
N ILE A 265 -28.77 -2.07 9.86
CA ILE A 265 -28.40 -3.06 8.83
C ILE A 265 -28.34 -2.41 7.44
N GLU A 266 -29.26 -1.51 7.15
CA GLU A 266 -29.30 -0.78 5.87
C GLU A 266 -28.17 0.26 5.72
N HIS A 267 -27.54 0.64 6.83
CA HIS A 267 -26.46 1.63 6.86
C HIS A 267 -25.07 0.98 6.95
N ALA A 268 -24.99 -0.35 7.11
CA ALA A 268 -23.72 -1.06 7.17
C ALA A 268 -23.12 -1.21 5.77
N ASP A 269 -22.09 -0.43 5.48
CA ASP A 269 -21.41 -0.37 4.17
C ASP A 269 -20.55 -1.60 3.87
N HIS A 270 -20.17 -2.38 4.88
CA HIS A 270 -19.30 -3.54 4.74
C HIS A 270 -20.05 -4.87 4.92
N PRO A 271 -19.90 -5.84 4.00
CA PRO A 271 -20.65 -7.11 4.02
C PRO A 271 -20.52 -7.89 5.33
N TYR A 272 -19.32 -7.93 5.92
CA TYR A 272 -19.08 -8.61 7.19
C TYR A 272 -19.77 -7.93 8.38
N LEU A 273 -19.76 -6.59 8.43
CA LEU A 273 -20.46 -5.84 9.47
C LEU A 273 -21.97 -6.06 9.33
N LYS A 274 -22.51 -5.91 8.11
CA LYS A 274 -23.92 -6.15 7.82
C LYS A 274 -24.36 -7.53 8.29
N ARG A 275 -23.56 -8.56 7.96
CA ARG A 275 -23.84 -9.93 8.41
C ARG A 275 -23.81 -10.07 9.94
N GLY A 276 -22.86 -9.42 10.61
CA GLY A 276 -22.81 -9.37 12.07
C GLY A 276 -24.08 -8.77 12.68
N LEU A 277 -24.57 -7.66 12.13
CA LEU A 277 -25.81 -7.01 12.60
C LEU A 277 -27.05 -7.88 12.35
N GLU A 278 -27.15 -8.55 11.20
CA GLU A 278 -28.23 -9.50 10.92
C GLU A 278 -28.26 -10.65 11.94
N LEU A 279 -27.08 -11.21 12.26
CA LEU A 279 -26.96 -12.31 13.21
C LEU A 279 -27.25 -11.87 14.65
N MET A 280 -26.86 -10.64 15.00
CA MET A 280 -27.17 -10.05 16.30
C MET A 280 -28.67 -10.04 16.60
N LEU A 281 -29.49 -9.78 15.58
CA LEU A 281 -30.96 -9.73 15.65
C LEU A 281 -31.64 -11.08 15.39
N SER A 282 -30.88 -12.13 15.08
CA SER A 282 -31.43 -13.45 14.78
C SER A 282 -31.74 -14.24 16.05
N GLU A 283 -32.57 -15.29 15.93
CA GLU A 283 -32.85 -16.23 17.03
C GLU A 283 -31.77 -17.32 17.20
N GLN A 284 -30.64 -17.19 16.51
CA GLN A 284 -29.57 -18.18 16.56
C GLN A 284 -28.90 -18.20 17.94
N SER A 285 -28.38 -19.37 18.32
CA SER A 285 -27.61 -19.48 19.55
C SER A 285 -26.25 -18.79 19.42
N ARG A 286 -25.65 -18.44 20.57
CA ARG A 286 -24.28 -17.91 20.65
C ARG A 286 -23.28 -18.72 19.82
N GLN A 287 -23.32 -20.04 19.93
CA GLN A 287 -22.34 -20.92 19.26
C GLN A 287 -22.52 -20.90 17.74
N GLU A 288 -23.76 -20.83 17.27
CA GLU A 288 -24.07 -20.73 15.84
C GLU A 288 -23.61 -19.38 15.28
N VAL A 289 -23.88 -18.27 15.99
CA VAL A 289 -23.44 -16.93 15.59
C VAL A 289 -21.91 -16.88 15.46
N ILE A 290 -21.18 -17.41 16.46
CA ILE A 290 -19.72 -17.50 16.42
C ILE A 290 -19.27 -18.32 15.22
N GLY A 291 -19.77 -19.54 15.05
CA GLY A 291 -19.35 -20.42 13.97
C GLY A 291 -19.60 -19.85 12.57
N ILE A 292 -20.72 -19.14 12.37
CA ILE A 292 -21.04 -18.48 11.10
C ILE A 292 -20.09 -17.32 10.82
N LEU A 293 -19.82 -16.48 11.82
CA LEU A 293 -18.92 -15.34 11.65
C LEU A 293 -17.46 -15.78 11.49
N GLU A 294 -16.97 -16.73 12.29
CA GLU A 294 -15.62 -17.28 12.17
C GLU A 294 -15.41 -17.94 10.80
N GLY A 295 -16.35 -18.79 10.35
CA GLY A 295 -16.26 -19.42 9.04
C GLY A 295 -16.26 -18.39 7.90
N ARG A 296 -17.03 -17.30 8.03
CA ARG A 296 -17.01 -16.19 7.06
C ARG A 296 -15.72 -15.39 7.12
N MET A 297 -15.18 -15.14 8.32
CA MET A 297 -13.91 -14.43 8.52
C MET A 297 -12.79 -15.15 7.79
N ASP A 298 -12.72 -16.47 7.91
CA ASP A 298 -11.68 -17.28 7.25
C ASP A 298 -11.73 -17.16 5.73
N VAL A 299 -12.93 -17.17 5.15
CA VAL A 299 -13.12 -16.98 3.70
C VAL A 299 -12.70 -15.57 3.27
N GLU A 300 -13.21 -14.54 3.93
CA GLU A 300 -12.92 -13.15 3.56
C GLU A 300 -11.44 -12.79 3.77
N LEU A 301 -10.80 -13.30 4.84
CA LEU A 301 -9.38 -13.07 5.08
C LEU A 301 -8.51 -13.76 4.03
N ARG A 302 -8.91 -14.92 3.49
CA ARG A 302 -8.25 -15.53 2.34
C ARG A 302 -8.36 -14.68 1.09
N GLU A 303 -9.54 -14.15 0.78
CA GLU A 303 -9.73 -13.25 -0.36
C GLU A 303 -8.90 -11.96 -0.22
N VAL A 304 -8.82 -11.41 1.00
CA VAL A 304 -7.96 -10.27 1.32
C VAL A 304 -6.48 -10.61 1.12
N LYS A 305 -6.01 -11.79 1.57
CA LYS A 305 -4.66 -12.33 1.29
C LYS A 305 -4.37 -12.43 -0.21
N ILE A 306 -5.31 -12.95 -0.99
CA ILE A 306 -5.17 -13.05 -2.45
C ILE A 306 -5.02 -11.66 -3.07
N ARG A 307 -5.91 -10.70 -2.75
CA ARG A 307 -5.83 -9.33 -3.29
C ARG A 307 -4.54 -8.63 -2.89
N TYR A 308 -4.10 -8.73 -1.63
CA TYR A 308 -2.84 -8.12 -1.20
C TYR A 308 -1.62 -8.76 -1.91
N LYS A 309 -1.61 -10.09 -2.08
CA LYS A 309 -0.58 -10.77 -2.89
C LYS A 309 -0.58 -10.28 -4.34
N MET A 310 -1.76 -10.05 -4.93
CA MET A 310 -1.89 -9.46 -6.27
C MET A 310 -1.32 -8.04 -6.33
N VAL A 311 -1.31 -7.27 -5.24
CA VAL A 311 -0.63 -5.96 -5.22
C VAL A 311 0.88 -6.11 -5.42
N LEU A 312 1.50 -7.05 -4.72
CA LEU A 312 2.95 -7.29 -4.84
C LEU A 312 3.30 -7.76 -6.26
N LEU A 313 2.61 -8.80 -6.73
CA LEU A 313 2.79 -9.39 -8.06
C LEU A 313 2.49 -8.38 -9.17
N GLY A 314 1.42 -7.60 -9.03
CA GLY A 314 1.04 -6.56 -9.96
C GLY A 314 2.12 -5.49 -10.08
N MET A 315 2.67 -5.01 -8.96
CA MET A 315 3.77 -4.02 -8.96
C MET A 315 5.04 -4.55 -9.61
N GLU A 316 5.41 -5.80 -9.32
CA GLU A 316 6.53 -6.47 -9.98
C GLU A 316 6.29 -6.59 -11.50
N ALA A 317 5.09 -6.99 -11.90
CA ALA A 317 4.70 -7.14 -13.30
C ALA A 317 4.70 -5.81 -14.06
N LEU A 318 4.28 -4.70 -13.43
CA LEU A 318 4.35 -3.36 -14.04
C LEU A 318 5.80 -2.91 -14.23
N GLN A 319 6.67 -3.11 -13.24
CA GLN A 319 8.09 -2.73 -13.33
C GLN A 319 8.86 -3.55 -14.36
N THR A 320 8.51 -4.83 -14.52
CA THR A 320 9.08 -5.72 -15.54
C THR A 320 8.40 -5.60 -16.91
N ARG A 321 7.40 -4.70 -17.06
CA ARG A 321 6.61 -4.49 -18.28
C ARG A 321 5.94 -5.76 -18.81
N LYS A 322 5.42 -6.61 -17.93
CA LYS A 322 4.59 -7.76 -18.31
C LYS A 322 3.40 -7.29 -19.16
N LYS A 323 3.06 -8.03 -20.20
CA LYS A 323 2.01 -7.63 -21.16
C LYS A 323 0.60 -7.78 -20.56
N PRO A 324 -0.39 -6.96 -20.97
CA PRO A 324 -1.75 -7.05 -20.45
C PRO A 324 -2.37 -8.43 -20.66
N GLU A 325 -2.13 -9.07 -21.80
CA GLU A 325 -2.63 -10.41 -22.13
C GLU A 325 -2.07 -11.54 -21.24
N GLU A 326 -0.91 -11.32 -20.63
CA GLU A 326 -0.25 -12.29 -19.71
C GLU A 326 -0.59 -12.01 -18.24
N MET A 327 -1.15 -10.85 -17.92
CA MET A 327 -1.36 -10.42 -16.53
C MET A 327 -2.38 -11.31 -15.81
N THR A 328 -3.46 -11.70 -16.48
CA THR A 328 -4.53 -12.51 -15.88
C THR A 328 -4.03 -13.89 -15.46
N SER A 329 -3.36 -14.61 -16.37
CA SER A 329 -2.81 -15.93 -16.05
C SER A 329 -1.72 -15.82 -14.97
N PHE A 330 -0.83 -14.83 -15.10
CA PHE A 330 0.23 -14.59 -14.12
C PHE A 330 -0.31 -14.38 -12.70
N LEU A 331 -1.27 -13.48 -12.50
CA LEU A 331 -1.82 -13.20 -11.17
C LEU A 331 -2.57 -14.42 -10.60
N ARG A 332 -3.33 -15.13 -11.43
CA ARG A 332 -4.11 -16.30 -10.97
C ARG A 332 -3.22 -17.49 -10.62
N GLU A 333 -2.22 -17.80 -11.43
CA GLU A 333 -1.29 -18.91 -11.17
C GLU A 333 -0.46 -18.66 -9.91
N GLN A 334 0.05 -17.44 -9.73
CA GLN A 334 0.89 -17.05 -8.59
C GLN A 334 0.11 -16.83 -7.27
N THR A 335 -1.21 -17.00 -7.30
CA THR A 335 -2.08 -16.95 -6.11
C THR A 335 -2.85 -18.27 -5.90
N ALA A 336 -2.55 -19.31 -6.68
CA ALA A 336 -3.26 -20.59 -6.65
C ALA A 336 -3.14 -21.32 -5.31
N ASP A 337 -1.97 -21.25 -4.68
CA ASP A 337 -1.68 -21.80 -3.36
C ASP A 337 -2.57 -21.20 -2.27
N LEU A 338 -2.85 -19.89 -2.33
CA LEU A 338 -3.67 -19.17 -1.34
C LEU A 338 -5.17 -19.53 -1.39
N ARG A 339 -5.62 -20.27 -2.41
CA ARG A 339 -7.03 -20.66 -2.57
C ARG A 339 -7.39 -21.94 -1.82
N SER A 340 -6.40 -22.72 -1.39
CA SER A 340 -6.64 -23.94 -0.63
C SER A 340 -6.75 -23.63 0.87
N PRO A 341 -7.68 -24.27 1.61
CA PRO A 341 -7.67 -24.19 3.06
C PRO A 341 -6.36 -24.81 3.60
N GLU A 342 -5.69 -24.09 4.52
CA GLU A 342 -4.50 -24.56 5.25
C GLU A 342 -4.80 -25.72 6.19
#